data_AF-A0A9P1MYW4-F1
#
_entry.id   AF-A0A9P1MYW4-F1
#
_cell.length_a   1.000
_cell.length_b   1.000
_cell.length_c   1.000
_cell.angle_alpha   90.00
_cell.angle_beta   90.00
_cell.angle_gamma   90.00
#
_symmetry.space_group_name_H-M   'P 1'
#
loop_
_entity.id
_entity.type
_entity.pdbx_description
1 polymer ?
#
loop_
_entity_poly.entity_id
_entity_poly.type
_entity_poly.pdbx_seq_one_letter_code
_entity_poly.pdbx_strand_id
1 'polypeptide(L)'
;MEHEYRLLFNYSMNMSTRTVRNFFGKWKYLMLACCVTYLFVIYIPISKENNSEKMEEVRFQPKDTVEHIPSHLISNNQKQKQKKTFNFNPKKGNPFEVEEVLTYNSIKLAERMKANVKSGEKRVILSYGTGLSAANLGGCPEWNCEFIQDRSRIGEADAILVSHYEPNIKAKSNQYVIYVSQESPANSGINVPHKSFINMTFGFRHDTPAGSPYGYTVKLGPNSRKTGEIVDKSLIAKKTKGAAWYVSHCSTNSRREVFVDRLNKYFEVDKYGSCSDLKCPRKGNCENMLDNDYFFYVAFENSICKDYVTEKLWNQGFQKTIVPLVMKRSLVEPFVPPNSFIAIDDFKSVKEMGEYLHYLMKNQTAYLEYFEWKRDYQVVFLDGQNHDVLEKPWGVCQICRILWEQPKKEYIIEDWDKYWRQSCEADGDLINSIPDVL
;
A
#
# COMPACT_ATOMS: atom_id res chain seq x y z
N MET A 1 44.61 -2.83 42.42
CA MET A 1 43.87 -3.46 43.53
C MET A 1 44.41 -4.87 43.79
N GLU A 2 45.68 -4.94 44.20
CA GLU A 2 46.32 -6.23 44.51
C GLU A 2 47.15 -6.15 45.81
N HIS A 3 46.79 -5.18 46.67
CA HIS A 3 47.52 -4.91 47.91
C HIS A 3 46.63 -4.79 49.17
N GLU A 4 45.32 -4.99 49.06
CA GLU A 4 44.38 -4.92 50.20
C GLU A 4 43.83 -6.28 50.67
N TYR A 5 44.12 -7.39 49.98
CA TYR A 5 43.65 -8.72 50.39
C TYR A 5 44.50 -9.42 51.47
N ARG A 6 45.66 -8.85 51.85
CA ARG A 6 46.57 -9.46 52.85
C ARG A 6 46.36 -9.01 54.30
N LEU A 7 45.41 -8.11 54.58
CA LEU A 7 45.17 -7.58 55.93
C LEU A 7 43.97 -8.19 56.66
N LEU A 8 43.11 -8.95 55.98
CA LEU A 8 41.93 -9.59 56.62
C LEU A 8 42.19 -11.00 57.17
N PHE A 9 43.37 -11.58 56.93
CA PHE A 9 43.69 -12.96 57.34
C PHE A 9 44.33 -13.10 58.73
N ASN A 10 44.60 -11.98 59.43
CA ASN A 10 45.32 -11.99 60.72
C ASN A 10 44.48 -11.57 61.94
N TYR A 11 43.14 -11.57 61.87
CA TYR A 11 42.28 -11.20 63.02
C TYR A 11 41.34 -12.31 63.53
N SER A 12 41.59 -13.57 63.19
CA SER A 12 40.73 -14.72 63.55
C SER A 12 41.47 -15.81 64.34
N MET A 13 42.22 -15.43 65.37
CA MET A 13 42.72 -16.38 66.38
C MET A 13 42.63 -15.77 67.77
N ASN A 14 41.44 -15.86 68.39
CA ASN A 14 41.21 -16.09 69.83
C ASN A 14 39.75 -15.77 70.19
N MET A 15 38.85 -16.74 70.02
CA MET A 15 37.57 -16.73 70.72
C MET A 15 37.45 -17.99 71.58
N SER A 16 37.22 -17.79 72.88
CA SER A 16 37.07 -18.89 73.83
C SER A 16 35.76 -19.65 73.63
N THR A 17 35.77 -20.94 73.98
CA THR A 17 34.64 -21.89 73.92
C THR A 17 33.39 -21.42 74.68
N ARG A 18 33.52 -20.46 75.61
CA ARG A 18 32.41 -19.86 76.36
C ARG A 18 31.59 -18.87 75.54
N THR A 19 32.19 -18.25 74.51
CA THR A 19 31.51 -17.27 73.63
C THR A 19 30.73 -17.96 72.51
N VAL A 20 31.25 -19.09 72.00
CA VAL A 20 30.57 -19.94 71.00
C VAL A 20 29.28 -20.53 71.57
N ARG A 21 29.29 -20.98 72.84
CA ARG A 21 28.11 -21.58 73.48
C ARG A 21 26.97 -20.59 73.73
N ASN A 22 27.29 -19.31 73.98
CA ASN A 22 26.29 -18.24 74.11
C ASN A 22 25.75 -17.75 72.74
N PHE A 23 26.56 -17.85 71.68
CA PHE A 23 26.12 -17.58 70.31
C PHE A 23 25.09 -18.61 69.83
N PHE A 24 25.35 -19.91 70.03
CA PHE A 24 24.39 -20.96 69.63
C PHE A 24 23.14 -21.05 70.54
N GLY A 25 23.22 -20.59 71.78
CA GLY A 25 22.06 -20.55 72.69
C GLY A 25 21.00 -19.51 72.32
N LYS A 26 21.41 -18.34 71.80
CA LYS A 26 20.49 -17.26 71.38
C LYS A 26 19.90 -17.44 69.98
N TRP A 27 20.50 -18.30 69.15
CA TRP A 27 20.10 -18.50 67.75
C TRP A 27 19.36 -19.82 67.49
N LYS A 28 19.18 -20.68 68.51
CA LYS A 28 18.46 -21.96 68.38
C LYS A 28 17.03 -21.79 67.87
N TYR A 29 16.33 -20.74 68.31
CA TYR A 29 14.97 -20.44 67.86
C TYR A 29 14.92 -19.78 66.47
N LEU A 30 15.97 -19.06 66.08
CA LEU A 30 16.07 -18.45 64.75
C LEU A 30 16.41 -19.47 63.66
N MET A 31 17.26 -20.46 63.96
CA MET A 31 17.56 -21.58 63.06
C MET A 31 16.38 -22.54 62.92
N LEU A 32 15.60 -22.77 63.99
CA LEU A 32 14.36 -23.56 63.92
C LEU A 32 13.28 -22.84 63.09
N ALA A 33 13.17 -21.51 63.23
CA ALA A 33 12.27 -20.70 62.41
C ALA A 33 12.64 -20.76 60.92
N CYS A 34 13.94 -20.68 60.58
CA CYS A 34 14.41 -20.82 59.18
C CYS A 34 14.14 -22.22 58.59
N CYS A 35 14.27 -23.30 59.37
CA CYS A 35 13.96 -24.66 58.89
C CYS A 35 12.46 -24.91 58.73
N VAL A 36 11.61 -24.36 59.60
CA VAL A 36 10.15 -24.47 59.47
C VAL A 36 9.64 -23.63 58.29
N THR A 37 10.20 -22.45 58.04
CA THR A 37 9.88 -21.68 56.82
C THR A 37 10.34 -22.36 55.54
N TYR A 38 11.48 -23.07 55.58
CA TYR A 38 11.99 -23.82 54.41
C TYR A 38 11.09 -25.03 54.07
N LEU A 39 10.47 -25.67 55.07
CA LEU A 39 9.56 -26.79 54.86
C LEU A 39 8.15 -26.37 54.41
N PHE A 40 7.68 -25.17 54.78
CA PHE A 40 6.42 -24.61 54.26
C PHE A 40 6.52 -24.10 52.80
N VAL A 41 7.73 -23.89 52.28
CA VAL A 41 7.95 -23.45 50.87
C VAL A 41 7.95 -24.62 49.88
N ILE A 42 8.12 -25.88 50.33
CA ILE A 42 8.27 -27.03 49.42
C ILE A 42 6.95 -27.83 49.23
N TYR A 43 5.97 -27.69 50.12
CA TYR A 43 4.70 -28.43 50.02
C TYR A 43 3.48 -27.61 50.46
N ILE A 44 2.91 -26.81 49.56
CA ILE A 44 1.46 -26.57 49.36
C ILE A 44 1.28 -25.91 47.97
N PRO A 45 0.32 -26.33 47.12
CA PRO A 45 0.24 -25.92 45.72
C PRO A 45 -0.82 -24.84 45.47
N ILE A 46 -0.45 -23.59 45.16
CA ILE A 46 -1.40 -22.56 44.71
C ILE A 46 -0.78 -21.61 43.65
N SER A 47 -1.56 -21.44 42.58
CA SER A 47 -1.58 -20.45 41.47
C SER A 47 -0.33 -19.62 41.13
N LYS A 48 0.06 -19.72 39.85
CA LYS A 48 1.04 -18.85 39.18
C LYS A 48 0.55 -17.40 39.10
N GLU A 49 1.16 -16.51 39.88
CA GLU A 49 1.38 -15.10 39.54
C GLU A 49 2.90 -14.86 39.64
N ASN A 50 3.53 -14.51 38.53
CA ASN A 50 4.94 -14.15 38.46
C ASN A 50 5.03 -12.71 37.92
N ASN A 51 5.49 -11.79 38.75
CA ASN A 51 6.11 -10.53 38.33
C ASN A 51 7.62 -10.72 38.38
N SER A 52 8.25 -10.92 37.22
CA SER A 52 9.66 -10.64 36.98
C SER A 52 9.77 -10.02 35.60
N GLU A 53 10.46 -8.88 35.54
CA GLU A 53 10.63 -8.02 34.37
C GLU A 53 11.13 -8.82 33.16
N LYS A 54 10.24 -8.97 32.16
CA LYS A 54 10.57 -9.36 30.80
C LYS A 54 10.43 -8.10 29.94
N MET A 55 11.40 -7.85 29.07
CA MET A 55 11.21 -7.00 27.89
C MET A 55 9.90 -7.42 27.22
N GLU A 56 8.93 -6.52 27.21
CA GLU A 56 7.70 -6.71 26.45
C GLU A 56 8.06 -6.87 24.98
N GLU A 57 7.77 -8.05 24.45
CA GLU A 57 7.66 -8.26 23.02
C GLU A 57 6.44 -7.45 22.57
N VAL A 58 6.68 -6.23 22.07
CA VAL A 58 5.63 -5.35 21.54
C VAL A 58 5.01 -6.03 20.33
N ARG A 59 3.96 -6.81 20.57
CA ARG A 59 3.13 -7.38 19.52
C ARG A 59 2.20 -6.29 19.03
N PHE A 60 2.59 -5.63 17.95
CA PHE A 60 1.75 -4.69 17.23
C PHE A 60 0.51 -5.44 16.72
N GLN A 61 -0.65 -5.18 17.32
CA GLN A 61 -1.94 -5.56 16.75
C GLN A 61 -2.51 -4.33 16.05
N PRO A 62 -2.71 -4.36 14.72
CA PRO A 62 -3.44 -3.32 14.01
C PRO A 62 -4.79 -3.12 14.69
N LYS A 63 -5.12 -1.87 15.01
CA LYS A 63 -6.47 -1.52 15.47
C LYS A 63 -7.47 -1.92 14.39
N ASP A 64 -8.55 -2.54 14.86
CA ASP A 64 -9.70 -3.04 14.09
C ASP A 64 -9.43 -4.26 13.20
N THR A 65 -9.08 -5.38 13.84
CA THR A 65 -9.39 -6.70 13.28
C THR A 65 -10.90 -6.88 13.20
N VAL A 66 -11.47 -6.78 12.00
CA VAL A 66 -12.67 -7.54 11.65
C VAL A 66 -12.41 -8.99 12.02
N GLU A 67 -13.31 -9.62 12.77
CA GLU A 67 -13.21 -11.01 13.24
C GLU A 67 -12.64 -11.92 12.14
N HIS A 68 -11.41 -12.38 12.39
CA HIS A 68 -10.75 -13.36 11.55
C HIS A 68 -11.47 -14.69 11.74
N ILE A 69 -12.39 -15.05 10.84
CA ILE A 69 -12.92 -16.41 10.78
C ILE A 69 -11.73 -17.33 10.44
N PRO A 70 -11.39 -18.32 11.29
CA PRO A 70 -10.34 -19.28 10.98
C PRO A 70 -10.68 -20.04 9.70
N SER A 71 -9.75 -20.09 8.75
CA SER A 71 -9.86 -20.81 7.47
C SER A 71 -10.07 -22.33 7.61
N HIS A 72 -10.07 -22.86 8.83
CA HIS A 72 -10.31 -24.27 9.13
C HIS A 72 -11.74 -24.60 9.61
N LEU A 73 -12.66 -23.62 9.70
CA LEU A 73 -14.06 -23.85 10.12
C LEU A 73 -15.11 -23.59 9.02
N ILE A 74 -14.71 -23.43 7.76
CA ILE A 74 -15.67 -23.46 6.65
C ILE A 74 -16.03 -24.93 6.39
N SER A 75 -17.20 -25.34 6.87
CA SER A 75 -17.78 -26.63 6.55
C SER A 75 -17.85 -26.82 5.03
N ASN A 76 -17.12 -27.83 4.54
CA ASN A 76 -17.23 -28.33 3.17
C ASN A 76 -18.64 -28.87 2.92
N ASN A 77 -19.52 -28.04 2.34
CA ASN A 77 -20.65 -28.52 1.54
C ASN A 77 -21.33 -27.41 0.71
N GLN A 78 -20.52 -26.57 0.05
CA GLN A 78 -20.98 -25.90 -1.16
C GLN A 78 -20.15 -26.45 -2.31
N LYS A 79 -20.80 -27.09 -3.29
CA LYS A 79 -20.19 -27.38 -4.59
C LYS A 79 -19.60 -26.06 -5.10
N GLN A 80 -18.28 -25.89 -4.99
CA GLN A 80 -17.58 -24.72 -5.50
C GLN A 80 -17.83 -24.68 -7.00
N LYS A 81 -18.75 -23.82 -7.44
CA LYS A 81 -18.83 -23.42 -8.83
C LYS A 81 -17.44 -22.89 -9.17
N GLN A 82 -16.75 -23.57 -10.08
CA GLN A 82 -15.42 -23.17 -10.54
C GLN A 82 -15.50 -21.68 -10.92
N LYS A 83 -14.76 -20.82 -10.20
CA LYS A 83 -14.77 -19.38 -10.49
C LYS A 83 -14.29 -19.18 -11.92
N LYS A 84 -15.00 -18.35 -12.68
CA LYS A 84 -14.59 -18.01 -14.04
C LYS A 84 -13.26 -17.28 -13.99
N THR A 85 -12.29 -17.76 -14.75
CA THR A 85 -10.98 -17.15 -14.88
C THR A 85 -10.81 -16.48 -16.25
N PHE A 86 -9.85 -15.57 -16.34
CA PHE A 86 -9.50 -14.82 -17.55
C PHE A 86 -8.00 -14.91 -17.79
N ASN A 87 -7.59 -15.26 -19.00
CA ASN A 87 -6.18 -15.31 -19.37
C ASN A 87 -5.72 -13.94 -19.83
N PHE A 88 -4.68 -13.42 -19.17
CA PHE A 88 -4.00 -12.18 -19.51
C PHE A 88 -2.69 -12.54 -20.19
N ASN A 89 -2.55 -12.15 -21.46
CA ASN A 89 -1.39 -12.42 -22.30
C ASN A 89 -0.71 -11.09 -22.66
N PRO A 90 0.03 -10.47 -21.73
CA PRO A 90 0.68 -9.18 -21.99
C PRO A 90 1.75 -9.30 -23.08
N LYS A 91 2.06 -8.19 -23.76
CA LYS A 91 3.15 -8.15 -24.75
C LYS A 91 4.51 -8.38 -24.11
N LYS A 92 4.67 -8.03 -22.84
CA LYS A 92 5.89 -8.22 -22.03
C LYS A 92 5.56 -9.00 -20.77
N GLY A 93 6.44 -9.95 -20.44
CA GLY A 93 6.25 -10.85 -19.30
C GLY A 93 5.50 -12.13 -19.68
N ASN A 94 5.20 -12.94 -18.66
CA ASN A 94 4.57 -14.24 -18.85
C ASN A 94 3.04 -14.12 -18.80
N PRO A 95 2.30 -14.93 -19.58
CA PRO A 95 0.87 -15.12 -19.41
C PRO A 95 0.47 -15.51 -17.99
N PHE A 96 -0.68 -15.03 -17.53
CA PHE A 96 -1.23 -15.38 -16.22
C PHE A 96 -2.77 -15.41 -16.24
N GLU A 97 -3.32 -16.19 -15.33
CA GLU A 97 -4.74 -16.39 -15.13
C GLU A 97 -5.24 -15.50 -13.99
N VAL A 98 -6.39 -14.85 -14.20
CA VAL A 98 -7.00 -13.91 -13.26
C VAL A 98 -8.40 -14.35 -12.88
N GLU A 99 -8.70 -14.42 -11.58
CA GLU A 99 -10.06 -14.64 -11.07
C GLU A 99 -10.83 -13.32 -10.95
N GLU A 100 -10.15 -12.29 -10.43
CA GLU A 100 -10.80 -11.06 -9.96
C GLU A 100 -9.81 -9.89 -9.94
N VAL A 101 -10.34 -8.68 -10.02
CA VAL A 101 -9.58 -7.42 -9.82
C VAL A 101 -10.00 -6.85 -8.48
N LEU A 102 -9.03 -6.44 -7.66
CA LEU A 102 -9.30 -5.74 -6.40
C LEU A 102 -9.73 -4.31 -6.71
N THR A 103 -10.98 -4.02 -6.38
CA THR A 103 -11.58 -2.70 -6.54
C THR A 103 -12.88 -2.67 -5.74
N TYR A 104 -13.24 -1.51 -5.20
CA TYR A 104 -14.59 -1.31 -4.64
C TYR A 104 -15.64 -1.02 -5.71
N ASN A 105 -15.22 -0.82 -6.97
CA ASN A 105 -16.13 -0.51 -8.07
C ASN A 105 -17.07 -1.71 -8.33
N SER A 106 -18.36 -1.45 -8.52
CA SER A 106 -19.37 -2.49 -8.70
C SER A 106 -19.27 -3.27 -10.01
N ILE A 107 -18.53 -2.77 -11.00
CA ILE A 107 -18.36 -3.41 -12.31
C ILE A 107 -17.35 -4.55 -12.17
N LYS A 108 -17.86 -5.79 -12.24
CA LYS A 108 -17.08 -7.02 -12.11
C LYS A 108 -16.12 -7.20 -13.28
N LEU A 109 -15.02 -7.93 -13.07
CA LEU A 109 -14.05 -8.25 -14.13
C LEU A 109 -14.71 -8.86 -15.37
N ALA A 110 -15.66 -9.78 -15.20
CA ALA A 110 -16.37 -10.40 -16.31
C ALA A 110 -17.13 -9.41 -17.20
N GLU A 111 -17.65 -8.33 -16.62
CA GLU A 111 -18.30 -7.24 -17.35
C GLU A 111 -17.26 -6.36 -18.03
N ARG A 112 -16.18 -6.01 -17.32
CA ARG A 112 -15.06 -5.22 -17.86
C ARG A 112 -14.43 -5.86 -19.10
N MET A 113 -14.42 -7.19 -19.19
CA MET A 113 -13.79 -7.94 -20.27
C MET A 113 -14.67 -8.18 -21.51
N LYS A 114 -15.90 -7.63 -21.55
CA LYS A 114 -16.84 -7.86 -22.67
C LYS A 114 -17.51 -6.55 -23.12
N ALA A 115 -17.58 -6.35 -24.43
CA ALA A 115 -18.45 -5.37 -25.07
C ALA A 115 -19.41 -6.06 -26.06
N ASN A 116 -20.65 -5.56 -26.17
CA ASN A 116 -21.65 -6.07 -27.12
C ASN A 116 -21.57 -5.29 -28.44
N VAL A 117 -20.48 -5.51 -29.17
CA VAL A 117 -20.19 -4.83 -30.43
C VAL A 117 -21.19 -5.28 -31.50
N LYS A 118 -21.79 -4.32 -32.21
CA LYS A 118 -22.66 -4.60 -33.35
C LYS A 118 -21.84 -4.55 -34.63
N SER A 119 -21.97 -5.58 -35.46
CA SER A 119 -21.24 -5.68 -36.73
C SER A 119 -21.54 -4.47 -37.63
N GLY A 120 -20.50 -3.87 -38.21
CA GLY A 120 -20.62 -2.71 -39.11
C GLY A 120 -20.85 -1.36 -38.41
N GLU A 121 -21.23 -1.34 -37.13
CA GLU A 121 -21.31 -0.11 -36.34
C GLU A 121 -19.96 0.18 -35.68
N LYS A 122 -19.70 1.47 -35.42
CA LYS A 122 -18.45 1.96 -34.84
C LYS A 122 -18.76 3.04 -33.82
N ARG A 123 -17.97 3.11 -32.74
CA ARG A 123 -18.10 4.15 -31.71
C ARG A 123 -16.96 5.15 -31.81
N VAL A 124 -17.28 6.43 -31.71
CA VAL A 124 -16.34 7.51 -31.99
C VAL A 124 -15.98 8.24 -30.69
N ILE A 125 -14.68 8.32 -30.42
CA ILE A 125 -14.10 9.02 -29.27
C ILE A 125 -13.35 10.24 -29.82
N LEU A 126 -13.83 11.44 -29.52
CA LEU A 126 -13.10 12.67 -29.78
C LEU A 126 -12.10 12.92 -28.66
N SER A 127 -10.82 12.99 -29.02
CA SER A 127 -9.73 13.26 -28.09
C SER A 127 -8.82 14.33 -28.67
N TYR A 128 -8.70 15.46 -27.98
CA TYR A 128 -7.84 16.56 -28.40
C TYR A 128 -7.09 17.12 -27.19
N GLY A 129 -5.76 17.24 -27.28
CA GLY A 129 -4.92 17.80 -26.22
C GLY A 129 -4.81 16.95 -24.94
N THR A 130 -5.33 15.72 -24.93
CA THR A 130 -5.28 14.81 -23.76
C THR A 130 -4.06 13.88 -23.75
N GLY A 131 -3.36 13.74 -24.87
CA GLY A 131 -2.32 12.74 -25.09
C GLY A 131 -2.84 11.33 -25.45
N LEU A 132 -4.15 11.11 -25.46
CA LEU A 132 -4.76 9.82 -25.84
C LEU A 132 -5.00 9.72 -27.35
N SER A 133 -4.77 8.53 -27.90
CA SER A 133 -4.86 8.24 -29.33
C SER A 133 -5.41 6.83 -29.60
N ALA A 134 -5.52 6.46 -30.88
CA ALA A 134 -5.92 5.11 -31.29
C ALA A 134 -5.00 4.01 -30.73
N ALA A 135 -3.75 4.33 -30.40
CA ALA A 135 -2.83 3.37 -29.78
C ALA A 135 -3.37 2.82 -28.46
N ASN A 136 -4.10 3.63 -27.69
CA ASN A 136 -4.70 3.26 -26.40
C ASN A 136 -5.85 2.22 -26.53
N LEU A 137 -6.30 1.91 -27.75
CA LEU A 137 -7.26 0.83 -27.99
C LEU A 137 -6.59 -0.54 -28.20
N GLY A 138 -5.26 -0.62 -28.04
CA GLY A 138 -4.49 -1.85 -28.27
C GLY A 138 -4.91 -3.05 -27.43
N GLY A 139 -5.58 -2.85 -26.29
CA GLY A 139 -6.13 -3.92 -25.46
C GLY A 139 -7.51 -4.45 -25.89
N CYS A 140 -8.18 -3.76 -26.79
CA CYS A 140 -9.55 -4.06 -27.22
C CYS A 140 -9.81 -3.69 -28.70
N PRO A 141 -8.93 -4.07 -29.65
CA PRO A 141 -9.12 -3.73 -31.06
C PRO A 141 -10.42 -4.31 -31.63
N GLU A 142 -10.93 -5.40 -31.05
CA GLU A 142 -12.17 -6.04 -31.47
C GLU A 142 -13.44 -5.27 -31.04
N TRP A 143 -13.32 -4.23 -30.22
CA TRP A 143 -14.45 -3.41 -29.80
C TRP A 143 -14.82 -2.28 -30.75
N ASN A 144 -14.15 -2.18 -31.90
CA ASN A 144 -14.49 -1.27 -33.01
C ASN A 144 -14.81 0.18 -32.59
N CYS A 145 -13.96 0.76 -31.75
CA CYS A 145 -13.96 2.19 -31.45
C CYS A 145 -12.90 2.92 -32.28
N GLU A 146 -13.08 4.21 -32.50
CA GLU A 146 -12.11 5.08 -33.16
C GLU A 146 -11.83 6.33 -32.36
N PHE A 147 -10.57 6.74 -32.45
CA PHE A 147 -10.14 8.04 -32.03
C PHE A 147 -10.15 9.01 -33.20
N ILE A 148 -10.80 10.15 -32.99
CA ILE A 148 -10.69 11.32 -33.86
C ILE A 148 -10.06 12.47 -33.07
N GLN A 149 -9.27 13.30 -33.76
CA GLN A 149 -8.66 14.50 -33.17
C GLN A 149 -9.21 15.80 -33.78
N ASP A 150 -9.93 15.69 -34.91
CA ASP A 150 -10.55 16.82 -35.58
C ASP A 150 -11.80 17.29 -34.83
N ARG A 151 -11.69 18.47 -34.24
CA ARG A 151 -12.77 19.11 -33.46
C ARG A 151 -14.01 19.42 -34.30
N SER A 152 -13.87 19.59 -35.62
CA SER A 152 -15.03 19.86 -36.50
C SER A 152 -16.01 18.68 -36.54
N ARG A 153 -15.51 17.47 -36.25
CA ARG A 153 -16.27 16.20 -36.21
C ARG A 153 -16.87 15.90 -34.84
N ILE A 154 -16.90 16.86 -33.91
CA ILE A 154 -17.49 16.68 -32.58
C ILE A 154 -18.93 16.17 -32.63
N GLY A 155 -19.69 16.48 -33.68
CA GLY A 155 -21.07 16.02 -33.85
C GLY A 155 -21.21 14.50 -34.09
N GLU A 156 -20.13 13.82 -34.49
CA GLU A 156 -20.06 12.37 -34.74
C GLU A 156 -19.66 11.58 -33.47
N ALA A 157 -19.04 12.24 -32.49
CA ALA A 157 -18.49 11.58 -31.32
C ALA A 157 -19.58 11.02 -30.40
N ASP A 158 -19.39 9.82 -29.86
CA ASP A 158 -20.18 9.31 -28.73
C ASP A 158 -19.57 9.72 -27.38
N ALA A 159 -18.25 9.93 -27.32
CA ALA A 159 -17.53 10.47 -26.17
C ALA A 159 -16.56 11.60 -26.56
N ILE A 160 -16.45 12.61 -25.72
CA ILE A 160 -15.57 13.78 -25.86
C ILE A 160 -14.65 13.81 -24.64
N LEU A 161 -13.35 13.65 -24.86
CA LEU A 161 -12.34 13.68 -23.81
C LEU A 161 -11.81 15.10 -23.65
N VAL A 162 -11.78 15.60 -22.41
CA VAL A 162 -11.33 16.96 -22.09
C VAL A 162 -10.34 16.94 -20.93
N SER A 163 -9.17 17.56 -21.10
CA SER A 163 -8.19 17.79 -20.02
C SER A 163 -8.23 19.24 -19.50
N HIS A 164 -8.81 20.15 -20.28
CA HIS A 164 -8.93 21.57 -19.96
C HIS A 164 -10.31 22.09 -20.36
N TYR A 165 -10.69 23.25 -19.82
CA TYR A 165 -11.94 23.88 -20.19
C TYR A 165 -11.88 24.41 -21.61
N GLU A 166 -12.82 23.98 -22.43
CA GLU A 166 -12.98 24.43 -23.81
C GLU A 166 -14.37 25.08 -23.94
N PRO A 167 -14.47 26.42 -23.96
CA PRO A 167 -15.76 27.12 -23.92
C PRO A 167 -16.68 26.82 -25.11
N ASN A 168 -16.10 26.31 -26.20
CA ASN A 168 -16.84 25.98 -27.43
C ASN A 168 -17.38 24.55 -27.47
N ILE A 169 -17.13 23.72 -26.44
CA ILE A 169 -17.71 22.37 -26.37
C ILE A 169 -19.20 22.48 -26.02
N LYS A 170 -20.04 22.24 -27.02
CA LYS A 170 -21.49 22.05 -26.87
C LYS A 170 -21.82 20.58 -27.08
N ALA A 171 -21.64 19.79 -26.02
CA ALA A 171 -22.00 18.37 -26.05
C ALA A 171 -23.51 18.20 -26.18
N LYS A 172 -23.94 17.28 -27.06
CA LYS A 172 -25.34 16.86 -27.16
C LYS A 172 -25.67 15.90 -26.02
N SER A 173 -26.95 15.77 -25.67
CA SER A 173 -27.42 14.88 -24.59
C SER A 173 -27.05 13.40 -24.80
N ASN A 174 -26.82 12.99 -26.05
CA ASN A 174 -26.39 11.64 -26.39
C ASN A 174 -24.86 11.45 -26.40
N GLN A 175 -24.07 12.43 -25.97
CA GLN A 175 -22.60 12.33 -25.88
C GLN A 175 -22.15 12.28 -24.42
N TYR A 176 -21.05 11.60 -24.14
CA TYR A 176 -20.38 11.71 -22.84
C TYR A 176 -19.26 12.74 -22.91
N VAL A 177 -19.19 13.64 -21.94
CA VAL A 177 -18.04 14.49 -21.67
C VAL A 177 -17.24 13.85 -20.54
N ILE A 178 -15.98 13.51 -20.82
CA ILE A 178 -15.12 12.75 -19.92
C ILE A 178 -13.90 13.59 -19.57
N TYR A 179 -13.72 13.91 -18.28
CA TYR A 179 -12.54 14.64 -17.82
C TYR A 179 -11.33 13.72 -17.68
N VAL A 180 -10.24 14.05 -18.37
CA VAL A 180 -8.98 13.30 -18.35
C VAL A 180 -7.98 13.99 -17.44
N SER A 181 -7.56 13.31 -16.36
CA SER A 181 -6.43 13.75 -15.54
C SER A 181 -5.80 12.58 -14.80
N GLN A 182 -4.47 12.50 -14.84
CA GLN A 182 -3.68 11.65 -13.95
C GLN A 182 -3.10 12.41 -12.75
N GLU A 183 -3.32 13.73 -12.68
CA GLU A 183 -2.86 14.55 -11.56
C GLU A 183 -3.99 14.78 -10.55
N SER A 184 -3.61 14.87 -9.28
CA SER A 184 -4.49 15.13 -8.15
C SER A 184 -5.24 16.46 -8.27
N PRO A 185 -6.43 16.60 -7.63
CA PRO A 185 -7.16 17.86 -7.57
C PRO A 185 -6.40 19.03 -6.92
N ALA A 186 -5.45 18.73 -6.02
CA ALA A 186 -4.62 19.75 -5.38
C ALA A 186 -3.57 20.34 -6.33
N ASN A 187 -3.20 19.63 -7.39
CA ASN A 187 -2.18 20.05 -8.36
C ASN A 187 -2.75 20.28 -9.78
N SER A 188 -4.01 19.94 -10.01
CA SER A 188 -4.67 20.10 -11.30
C SER A 188 -6.16 20.35 -11.14
N GLY A 189 -6.75 21.02 -12.12
CA GLY A 189 -8.18 21.23 -12.13
C GLY A 189 -8.68 21.74 -13.47
N ILE A 190 -9.99 21.64 -13.63
CA ILE A 190 -10.73 22.18 -14.75
C ILE A 190 -11.84 23.08 -14.23
N ASN A 191 -12.01 24.23 -14.89
CA ASN A 191 -13.17 25.08 -14.70
C ASN A 191 -14.31 24.51 -15.55
N VAL A 192 -15.37 24.07 -14.90
CA VAL A 192 -16.54 23.52 -15.60
C VAL A 192 -17.62 24.61 -15.71
N PRO A 193 -18.38 24.67 -16.81
CA PRO A 193 -19.38 25.71 -17.02
C PRO A 193 -20.57 25.60 -16.06
N HIS A 194 -20.84 24.39 -15.56
CA HIS A 194 -21.80 24.10 -14.51
C HIS A 194 -21.40 22.79 -13.81
N LYS A 195 -21.91 22.58 -12.60
CA LYS A 195 -21.50 21.49 -11.71
C LYS A 195 -21.69 20.09 -12.30
N SER A 196 -22.71 19.90 -13.14
CA SER A 196 -23.07 18.59 -13.72
C SER A 196 -22.60 18.40 -15.18
N PHE A 197 -21.60 19.18 -15.62
CA PHE A 197 -21.12 19.17 -17.00
C PHE A 197 -20.36 17.90 -17.38
N ILE A 198 -19.65 17.28 -16.43
CA ILE A 198 -18.84 16.09 -16.66
C ILE A 198 -19.66 14.84 -16.35
N ASN A 199 -19.70 13.89 -17.28
CA ASN A 199 -20.41 12.63 -17.10
C ASN A 199 -19.59 11.64 -16.26
N MET A 200 -18.27 11.62 -16.46
CA MET A 200 -17.35 10.70 -15.81
C MET A 200 -15.91 11.21 -15.91
N THR A 201 -15.01 10.65 -15.10
CA THR A 201 -13.57 10.92 -15.19
C THR A 201 -12.81 9.75 -15.77
N PHE A 202 -11.71 10.05 -16.45
CA PHE A 202 -10.72 9.12 -16.93
C PHE A 202 -9.39 9.45 -16.27
N GLY A 203 -9.00 8.62 -15.30
CA GLY A 203 -7.84 8.86 -14.47
C GLY A 203 -7.78 7.90 -13.30
N PHE A 204 -7.09 8.29 -12.23
CA PHE A 204 -6.84 7.42 -11.07
C PHE A 204 -8.07 7.04 -10.24
N ARG A 205 -9.22 7.71 -10.41
CA ARG A 205 -10.42 7.45 -9.62
C ARG A 205 -11.01 6.06 -9.89
N HIS A 206 -11.41 5.37 -8.83
CA HIS A 206 -12.04 4.05 -8.89
C HIS A 206 -13.57 4.12 -8.84
N ASP A 207 -14.14 5.25 -8.41
CA ASP A 207 -15.59 5.50 -8.39
C ASP A 207 -16.16 6.02 -9.73
N THR A 208 -15.42 5.86 -10.82
CA THR A 208 -15.85 6.16 -12.20
C THR A 208 -15.87 4.87 -13.03
N PRO A 209 -16.84 4.68 -13.94
CA PRO A 209 -16.89 3.49 -14.80
C PRO A 209 -15.74 3.45 -15.82
N ALA A 210 -15.12 4.59 -16.13
CA ALA A 210 -14.04 4.74 -17.11
C ALA A 210 -12.65 4.94 -16.45
N GLY A 211 -12.48 4.47 -15.21
CA GLY A 211 -11.22 4.62 -14.47
C GLY A 211 -10.00 4.07 -15.21
N SER A 212 -8.86 4.72 -15.00
CA SER A 212 -7.55 4.37 -15.54
C SER A 212 -6.47 4.58 -14.47
N PRO A 213 -6.51 3.80 -13.37
CA PRO A 213 -5.52 3.90 -12.31
C PRO A 213 -4.12 3.60 -12.82
N TYR A 214 -3.11 4.12 -12.11
CA TYR A 214 -1.69 3.87 -12.42
C TYR A 214 -1.33 2.38 -12.34
N GLY A 215 -2.07 1.61 -11.54
CA GLY A 215 -1.97 0.17 -11.49
C GLY A 215 -3.20 -0.44 -10.82
N TYR A 216 -3.28 -1.75 -10.84
CA TYR A 216 -4.36 -2.49 -10.17
C TYR A 216 -3.86 -3.86 -9.73
N THR A 217 -4.51 -4.40 -8.71
CA THR A 217 -4.20 -5.74 -8.20
C THR A 217 -5.20 -6.76 -8.73
N VAL A 218 -4.70 -7.93 -9.11
CA VAL A 218 -5.50 -9.09 -9.50
C VAL A 218 -5.33 -10.23 -8.52
N LYS A 219 -6.41 -10.95 -8.25
CA LYS A 219 -6.36 -12.28 -7.64
C LYS A 219 -6.08 -13.31 -8.73
N LEU A 220 -5.03 -14.09 -8.53
CA LEU A 220 -4.56 -15.09 -9.49
C LEU A 220 -5.48 -16.32 -9.50
N GLY A 221 -5.68 -16.84 -10.71
CA GLY A 221 -6.30 -18.13 -10.96
C GLY A 221 -5.42 -19.28 -10.48
N PRO A 222 -6.01 -20.47 -10.27
CA PRO A 222 -5.30 -21.62 -9.70
C PRO A 222 -3.99 -21.96 -10.41
N ASN A 223 -3.93 -21.78 -11.74
CA ASN A 223 -2.76 -22.13 -12.54
C ASN A 223 -1.63 -21.08 -12.50
N SER A 224 -1.89 -19.90 -11.94
CA SER A 224 -0.91 -18.82 -11.86
C SER A 224 -0.48 -18.48 -10.44
N ARG A 225 -1.09 -19.10 -9.43
CA ARG A 225 -0.66 -18.97 -8.04
C ARG A 225 0.73 -19.57 -7.84
N LYS A 226 1.55 -18.89 -7.06
CA LYS A 226 2.93 -19.31 -6.80
C LYS A 226 2.98 -20.26 -5.60
N THR A 227 3.77 -21.32 -5.74
CA THR A 227 4.09 -22.26 -4.67
C THR A 227 5.57 -22.13 -4.28
N GLY A 228 5.93 -22.53 -3.05
CA GLY A 228 7.32 -22.50 -2.58
C GLY A 228 7.80 -21.11 -2.15
N GLU A 229 9.06 -20.80 -2.44
CA GLU A 229 9.71 -19.54 -2.07
C GLU A 229 9.22 -18.39 -2.99
N ILE A 230 8.77 -17.30 -2.37
CA ILE A 230 8.13 -16.17 -3.07
C ILE A 230 9.09 -15.01 -3.34
N VAL A 231 10.09 -14.89 -2.48
CA VAL A 231 11.17 -13.91 -2.56
C VAL A 231 12.45 -14.62 -2.16
N ASP A 232 13.53 -14.37 -2.90
CA ASP A 232 14.86 -14.88 -2.58
C ASP A 232 15.31 -14.36 -1.20
N LYS A 233 15.35 -15.24 -0.20
CA LYS A 233 15.78 -14.89 1.16
C LYS A 233 17.23 -14.41 1.22
N SER A 234 18.09 -14.86 0.31
CA SER A 234 19.49 -14.43 0.26
C SER A 234 19.64 -12.99 -0.23
N LEU A 235 18.72 -12.53 -1.07
CA LEU A 235 18.61 -11.12 -1.47
C LEU A 235 18.22 -10.26 -0.26
N ILE A 236 17.21 -10.69 0.49
CA ILE A 236 16.76 -9.96 1.69
C ILE A 236 17.86 -9.86 2.75
N ALA A 237 18.61 -10.95 2.96
CA ALA A 237 19.70 -10.97 3.94
C ALA A 237 20.87 -10.02 3.61
N LYS A 238 20.98 -9.55 2.36
CA LYS A 238 22.01 -8.58 1.93
C LYS A 238 21.59 -7.12 2.09
N LYS A 239 20.29 -6.86 2.27
CA LYS A 239 19.80 -5.49 2.47
C LYS A 239 20.37 -4.94 3.78
N THR A 240 20.81 -3.69 3.75
CA THR A 240 21.45 -3.02 4.90
C THR A 240 20.90 -1.63 5.16
N LYS A 241 20.26 -1.00 4.16
CA LYS A 241 19.78 0.38 4.24
C LYS A 241 18.31 0.44 4.63
N GLY A 242 17.94 1.48 5.38
CA GLY A 242 16.58 1.71 5.87
C GLY A 242 15.56 1.93 4.74
N ALA A 243 15.21 3.19 4.49
CA ALA A 243 14.28 3.56 3.43
C ALA A 243 14.94 4.40 2.33
N ALA A 244 14.48 4.23 1.09
CA ALA A 244 14.79 5.14 -0.01
C ALA A 244 13.54 5.97 -0.36
N TRP A 245 13.76 7.23 -0.74
CA TRP A 245 12.71 8.10 -1.22
C TRP A 245 13.11 8.83 -2.50
N TYR A 246 12.41 8.57 -3.61
CA TYR A 246 12.62 9.31 -4.86
C TYR A 246 11.64 10.46 -4.96
N VAL A 247 12.16 11.69 -4.92
CA VAL A 247 11.34 12.90 -4.80
C VAL A 247 11.92 14.09 -5.56
N SER A 248 11.09 14.71 -6.39
CA SER A 248 11.42 15.92 -7.14
C SER A 248 10.45 17.08 -6.95
N HIS A 249 9.28 16.83 -6.36
CA HIS A 249 8.32 17.88 -5.99
C HIS A 249 8.35 18.07 -4.47
N CYS A 250 8.87 19.23 -4.05
CA CYS A 250 9.03 19.64 -2.66
C CYS A 250 7.94 20.67 -2.30
N SER A 251 7.62 20.84 -1.02
CA SER A 251 6.55 21.72 -0.53
C SER A 251 5.18 21.28 -1.07
N THR A 252 4.70 20.14 -0.58
CA THR A 252 3.52 19.47 -1.13
C THR A 252 2.28 19.66 -0.24
N ASN A 253 1.08 19.54 -0.81
CA ASN A 253 -0.18 19.61 -0.05
C ASN A 253 -0.26 18.55 1.06
N SER A 254 0.31 17.37 0.81
CA SER A 254 0.35 16.32 1.83
C SER A 254 1.37 16.59 2.94
N ARG A 255 2.26 17.59 2.79
CA ARG A 255 3.39 17.85 3.69
C ARG A 255 4.27 16.62 3.93
N ARG A 256 4.34 15.71 2.96
CA ARG A 256 5.10 14.46 3.05
C ARG A 256 6.58 14.69 3.37
N GLU A 257 7.15 15.80 2.91
CA GLU A 257 8.52 16.19 3.23
C GLU A 257 8.74 16.43 4.72
N VAL A 258 7.78 17.06 5.40
CA VAL A 258 7.84 17.31 6.84
C VAL A 258 7.80 15.99 7.61
N PHE A 259 6.94 15.06 7.21
CA PHE A 259 6.89 13.75 7.84
C PHE A 259 8.21 12.97 7.67
N VAL A 260 8.77 12.94 6.46
CA VAL A 260 10.04 12.24 6.22
C VAL A 260 11.17 12.87 7.04
N ASP A 261 11.24 14.20 7.14
CA ASP A 261 12.27 14.86 7.95
C ASP A 261 12.13 14.55 9.45
N ARG A 262 10.90 14.37 9.94
CA ARG A 262 10.61 13.92 11.30
C ARG A 262 10.98 12.46 11.51
N LEU A 263 10.64 11.58 10.56
CA LEU A 263 10.99 10.16 10.59
C LEU A 263 12.50 9.96 10.58
N ASN A 264 13.23 10.81 9.84
CA ASN A 264 14.69 10.72 9.72
C ASN A 264 15.44 10.90 11.06
N LYS A 265 14.77 11.43 12.11
CA LYS A 265 15.30 11.48 13.48
C LYS A 265 15.33 10.11 14.18
N TYR A 266 14.46 9.19 13.74
CA TYR A 266 14.23 7.89 14.38
C TYR A 266 14.54 6.70 13.46
N PHE A 267 14.65 6.93 12.15
CA PHE A 267 14.88 5.91 11.15
C PHE A 267 15.51 6.51 9.88
N GLU A 268 16.59 5.92 9.36
CA GLU A 268 17.31 6.47 8.21
C GLU A 268 16.51 6.40 6.89
N VAL A 269 16.34 7.56 6.25
CA VAL A 269 15.69 7.71 4.94
C VAL A 269 16.63 8.42 3.96
N ASP A 270 17.17 7.68 2.98
CA ASP A 270 17.96 8.25 1.90
C ASP A 270 17.03 8.91 0.86
N LYS A 271 17.13 10.25 0.75
CA LYS A 271 16.32 11.07 -0.16
C LYS A 271 17.07 11.31 -1.46
N TYR A 272 16.49 10.94 -2.62
CA TYR A 272 17.07 11.14 -3.94
C TYR A 272 16.19 12.04 -4.82
N GLY A 273 16.80 12.95 -5.59
CA GLY A 273 16.11 13.76 -6.59
C GLY A 273 16.32 15.25 -6.39
N SER A 274 15.34 16.08 -6.77
CA SER A 274 15.47 17.54 -6.71
C SER A 274 15.37 18.09 -5.28
N CYS A 275 14.79 17.34 -4.34
CA CYS A 275 14.65 17.76 -2.94
C CYS A 275 15.83 17.29 -2.04
N SER A 276 16.94 16.87 -2.63
CA SER A 276 18.14 16.38 -1.93
C SER A 276 19.38 16.47 -2.83
N ASP A 277 20.56 16.34 -2.22
CA ASP A 277 21.84 16.29 -2.94
C ASP A 277 22.06 14.93 -3.62
N LEU A 278 21.51 13.83 -3.08
CA LEU A 278 21.62 12.52 -3.71
C LEU A 278 20.82 12.49 -5.02
N LYS A 279 21.43 11.95 -6.08
CA LYS A 279 20.81 11.84 -7.40
C LYS A 279 20.67 10.38 -7.81
N CYS A 280 19.54 10.06 -8.45
CA CYS A 280 19.31 8.81 -9.15
C CYS A 280 18.90 9.16 -10.60
N PRO A 281 19.86 9.24 -11.53
CA PRO A 281 19.57 9.56 -12.93
C PRO A 281 18.65 8.50 -13.56
N ARG A 282 17.66 8.96 -14.34
CA ARG A 282 16.79 8.06 -15.12
C ARG A 282 17.66 7.20 -16.06
N LYS A 283 17.39 5.89 -16.11
CA LYS A 283 18.16 4.87 -16.86
C LYS A 283 19.53 4.47 -16.27
N GLY A 284 19.83 4.87 -15.03
CA GLY A 284 20.97 4.34 -14.28
C GLY A 284 20.64 3.07 -13.49
N ASN A 285 21.67 2.38 -13.00
CA ASN A 285 21.53 1.22 -12.11
C ASN A 285 20.98 1.57 -10.72
N CYS A 286 20.72 2.84 -10.43
CA CYS A 286 20.24 3.27 -9.12
C CYS A 286 18.87 2.69 -8.79
N GLU A 287 17.99 2.39 -9.75
CA GLU A 287 16.72 1.73 -9.42
C GLU A 287 16.89 0.30 -8.91
N ASN A 288 17.99 -0.38 -9.25
CA ASN A 288 18.27 -1.73 -8.76
C ASN A 288 18.63 -1.74 -7.27
N MET A 289 19.06 -0.61 -6.71
CA MET A 289 19.36 -0.52 -5.28
C MET A 289 18.10 -0.71 -4.42
N LEU A 290 16.91 -0.38 -4.95
CA LEU A 290 15.65 -0.64 -4.25
C LEU A 290 15.46 -2.15 -4.02
N ASP A 291 15.82 -2.98 -5.00
CA ASP A 291 15.76 -4.43 -4.88
C ASP A 291 16.86 -4.99 -3.97
N ASN A 292 18.06 -4.40 -3.99
CA ASN A 292 19.24 -5.02 -3.40
C ASN A 292 19.61 -4.49 -2.00
N ASP A 293 19.41 -3.20 -1.75
CA ASP A 293 20.07 -2.52 -0.64
C ASP A 293 19.08 -2.05 0.44
N TYR A 294 17.88 -1.63 0.04
CA TYR A 294 16.88 -1.01 0.92
C TYR A 294 15.79 -1.97 1.37
N PHE A 295 15.35 -1.85 2.63
CA PHE A 295 14.17 -2.55 3.14
C PHE A 295 12.86 -1.84 2.76
N PHE A 296 12.86 -0.51 2.71
CA PHE A 296 11.62 0.25 2.52
C PHE A 296 11.70 1.28 1.41
N TYR A 297 10.56 1.51 0.75
CA TYR A 297 10.42 2.58 -0.22
C TYR A 297 9.33 3.56 0.25
N VAL A 298 9.67 4.84 0.34
CA VAL A 298 8.70 5.90 0.66
C VAL A 298 7.85 6.20 -0.57
N ALA A 299 6.66 5.62 -0.64
CA ALA A 299 5.69 5.78 -1.71
C ALA A 299 4.68 6.92 -1.44
N PHE A 300 5.13 8.00 -0.78
CA PHE A 300 4.24 9.07 -0.35
C PHE A 300 3.78 9.97 -1.50
N GLU A 301 2.48 10.21 -1.56
CA GLU A 301 1.86 11.07 -2.57
C GLU A 301 2.00 12.55 -2.24
N ASN A 302 2.01 13.39 -3.27
CA ASN A 302 2.11 14.84 -3.13
C ASN A 302 0.85 15.48 -2.50
N SER A 303 -0.25 14.74 -2.44
CA SER A 303 -1.55 15.17 -1.95
C SER A 303 -2.30 13.94 -1.45
N ILE A 304 -3.11 14.10 -0.41
CA ILE A 304 -3.92 13.01 0.13
C ILE A 304 -5.34 13.18 -0.41
N CYS A 305 -5.63 12.51 -1.52
CA CYS A 305 -6.91 12.62 -2.20
C CYS A 305 -7.55 11.24 -2.41
N LYS A 306 -8.87 11.20 -2.48
CA LYS A 306 -9.64 9.98 -2.74
C LYS A 306 -9.08 9.24 -3.97
N ASP A 307 -8.71 7.99 -3.75
CA ASP A 307 -8.14 7.03 -4.72
C ASP A 307 -6.81 7.45 -5.38
N TYR A 308 -6.17 8.53 -4.95
CA TYR A 308 -4.94 9.01 -5.58
C TYR A 308 -3.73 8.16 -5.14
N VAL A 309 -3.46 7.11 -5.90
CA VAL A 309 -2.34 6.18 -5.73
C VAL A 309 -1.61 6.02 -7.06
N THR A 310 -0.33 6.38 -7.11
CA THR A 310 0.40 6.65 -8.36
C THR A 310 1.55 5.68 -8.62
N GLU A 311 2.40 5.99 -9.61
CA GLU A 311 3.61 5.22 -9.94
C GLU A 311 4.52 4.99 -8.73
N LYS A 312 4.49 5.87 -7.72
CA LYS A 312 5.29 5.72 -6.50
C LYS A 312 5.01 4.38 -5.83
N LEU A 313 3.74 4.02 -5.69
CA LEU A 313 3.37 2.73 -5.13
C LEU A 313 3.39 1.63 -6.20
N TRP A 314 2.71 1.85 -7.33
CA TRP A 314 2.47 0.80 -8.32
C TRP A 314 3.75 0.35 -9.05
N ASN A 315 4.66 1.27 -9.34
CA ASN A 315 5.94 0.97 -9.98
C ASN A 315 7.00 0.67 -8.92
N GLN A 316 7.36 1.65 -8.10
CA GLN A 316 8.52 1.50 -7.20
C GLN A 316 8.23 0.64 -5.96
N GLY A 317 7.01 0.65 -5.44
CA GLY A 317 6.62 -0.19 -4.31
C GLY A 317 6.39 -1.66 -4.69
N PHE A 318 5.64 -1.92 -5.76
CA PHE A 318 5.19 -3.30 -6.07
C PHE A 318 5.93 -4.02 -7.20
N GLN A 319 6.60 -3.31 -8.12
CA GLN A 319 7.43 -3.97 -9.15
C GLN A 319 8.84 -4.31 -8.63
N LYS A 320 9.12 -4.00 -7.36
CA LYS A 320 10.40 -4.23 -6.68
C LYS A 320 10.23 -5.24 -5.54
N THR A 321 11.36 -5.68 -5.01
CA THR A 321 11.46 -6.53 -3.81
C THR A 321 11.76 -5.64 -2.60
N ILE A 322 10.76 -4.83 -2.25
CA ILE A 322 10.82 -3.80 -1.20
C ILE A 322 9.44 -3.63 -0.56
N VAL A 323 9.39 -3.20 0.70
CA VAL A 323 8.10 -2.92 1.38
C VAL A 323 7.77 -1.43 1.24
N PRO A 324 6.65 -1.06 0.59
CA PRO A 324 6.27 0.34 0.45
C PRO A 324 5.70 0.92 1.75
N LEU A 325 6.11 2.16 2.03
CA LEU A 325 5.53 3.03 3.06
C LEU A 325 4.55 4.00 2.38
N VAL A 326 3.32 4.08 2.88
CA VAL A 326 2.26 4.94 2.32
C VAL A 326 1.74 5.91 3.38
N MET A 327 0.99 6.93 2.95
CA MET A 327 0.50 7.95 3.87
C MET A 327 -0.77 7.50 4.62
N LYS A 328 -1.77 6.95 3.94
CA LYS A 328 -3.07 6.69 4.56
C LYS A 328 -3.59 5.31 4.20
N ARG A 329 -3.77 4.42 5.19
CA ARG A 329 -4.21 3.03 4.96
C ARG A 329 -5.51 2.96 4.18
N SER A 330 -6.51 3.73 4.61
CA SER A 330 -7.86 3.68 4.04
C SER A 330 -7.93 4.06 2.56
N LEU A 331 -6.94 4.80 2.04
CA LEU A 331 -6.88 5.19 0.62
C LEU A 331 -6.14 4.18 -0.26
N VAL A 332 -5.38 3.26 0.34
CA VAL A 332 -4.51 2.32 -0.37
C VAL A 332 -5.05 0.89 -0.29
N GLU A 333 -5.44 0.47 0.91
CA GLU A 333 -5.85 -0.90 1.23
C GLU A 333 -6.91 -1.50 0.30
N PRO A 334 -7.93 -0.76 -0.18
CA PRO A 334 -8.95 -1.33 -1.06
C PRO A 334 -8.45 -1.81 -2.44
N PHE A 335 -7.26 -1.39 -2.86
CA PHE A 335 -6.76 -1.58 -4.22
C PHE A 335 -5.54 -2.50 -4.33
N VAL A 336 -4.84 -2.69 -3.22
CA VAL A 336 -3.55 -3.37 -3.16
C VAL A 336 -3.69 -4.76 -2.54
N PRO A 337 -2.69 -5.65 -2.69
CA PRO A 337 -2.74 -6.94 -2.03
C PRO A 337 -2.81 -6.78 -0.50
N PRO A 338 -3.45 -7.69 0.24
CA PRO A 338 -3.52 -7.62 1.70
C PRO A 338 -2.12 -7.71 2.31
N ASN A 339 -1.89 -7.04 3.44
CA ASN A 339 -0.63 -7.07 4.20
C ASN A 339 0.61 -6.78 3.35
N SER A 340 0.52 -5.86 2.39
CA SER A 340 1.59 -5.61 1.40
C SER A 340 2.33 -4.28 1.57
N PHE A 341 1.92 -3.46 2.55
CA PHE A 341 2.44 -2.12 2.78
C PHE A 341 2.28 -1.69 4.24
N ILE A 342 2.99 -0.63 4.62
CA ILE A 342 2.93 0.00 5.95
C ILE A 342 2.41 1.43 5.78
N ALA A 343 1.40 1.85 6.56
CA ALA A 343 0.89 3.21 6.51
C ALA A 343 1.32 4.03 7.73
N ILE A 344 1.61 5.31 7.55
CA ILE A 344 2.05 6.16 8.66
C ILE A 344 0.93 6.39 9.69
N ASP A 345 -0.33 6.31 9.28
CA ASP A 345 -1.50 6.48 10.13
C ASP A 345 -1.85 5.23 10.95
N ASP A 346 -1.08 4.15 10.80
CA ASP A 346 -1.15 2.98 11.69
C ASP A 346 -0.52 3.25 13.06
N PHE A 347 0.36 4.25 13.16
CA PHE A 347 1.19 4.51 14.34
C PHE A 347 0.68 5.72 15.12
N LYS A 348 0.83 5.68 16.44
CA LYS A 348 0.46 6.78 17.33
C LYS A 348 1.48 7.90 17.31
N SER A 349 2.73 7.64 16.89
CA SER A 349 3.78 8.65 16.77
C SER A 349 4.81 8.28 15.70
N VAL A 350 5.57 9.28 15.24
CA VAL A 350 6.66 9.07 14.28
C VAL A 350 7.76 8.18 14.86
N LYS A 351 8.07 8.31 16.15
CA LYS A 351 9.04 7.45 16.85
C LYS A 351 8.63 5.97 16.84
N GLU A 352 7.35 5.69 17.12
CA GLU A 352 6.81 4.33 17.11
C GLU A 352 6.94 3.69 15.71
N MET A 353 6.68 4.46 14.65
CA MET A 353 6.92 3.99 13.29
C MET A 353 8.40 3.64 13.06
N GLY A 354 9.33 4.53 13.44
CA GLY A 354 10.76 4.28 13.28
C GLY A 354 11.24 3.03 14.04
N GLU A 355 10.73 2.81 15.25
CA GLU A 355 11.00 1.60 16.04
C GLU A 355 10.48 0.34 15.36
N TYR A 356 9.27 0.39 14.78
CA TYR A 356 8.69 -0.72 14.02
C TYR A 356 9.50 -1.06 12.76
N LEU A 357 9.94 -0.05 12.00
CA LEU A 357 10.80 -0.27 10.83
C LEU A 357 12.15 -0.89 11.22
N HIS A 358 12.75 -0.46 12.32
CA HIS A 358 13.96 -1.09 12.85
C HIS A 358 13.73 -2.54 13.32
N TYR A 359 12.58 -2.83 13.92
CA TYR A 359 12.20 -4.20 14.26
C TYR A 359 12.17 -5.09 13.01
N LEU A 360 11.52 -4.63 11.93
CA LEU A 360 11.44 -5.39 10.68
C LEU A 360 12.82 -5.62 10.04
N MET A 361 13.73 -4.63 10.08
CA MET A 361 15.10 -4.82 9.60
C MET A 361 15.88 -5.89 10.38
N LYS A 362 15.57 -6.07 11.67
CA LYS A 362 16.21 -7.07 12.55
C LYS A 362 15.50 -8.42 12.53
N ASN A 363 14.25 -8.47 12.10
CA ASN A 363 13.43 -9.67 12.06
C ASN A 363 13.03 -10.01 10.62
N GLN A 364 13.88 -10.81 9.98
CA GLN A 364 13.68 -11.23 8.59
C GLN A 364 12.35 -11.98 8.37
N THR A 365 11.90 -12.77 9.35
CA THR A 365 10.61 -13.49 9.24
C THR A 365 9.45 -12.51 9.15
N ALA A 366 9.38 -11.53 10.06
CA ALA A 366 8.33 -10.51 10.05
C ALA A 366 8.37 -9.64 8.79
N TYR A 367 9.58 -9.30 8.31
CA TYR A 367 9.72 -8.55 7.06
C TYR A 367 9.26 -9.35 5.83
N LEU A 368 9.52 -10.67 5.78
CA LEU A 368 9.11 -11.52 4.67
C LEU A 368 7.59 -11.70 4.57
N GLU A 369 6.84 -11.57 5.68
CA GLU A 369 5.37 -11.64 5.68
C GLU A 369 4.74 -10.60 4.74
N TYR A 370 5.37 -9.45 4.55
CA TYR A 370 4.92 -8.39 3.62
C TYR A 370 5.00 -8.77 2.13
N PHE A 371 5.55 -9.93 1.79
CA PHE A 371 5.62 -10.44 0.41
C PHE A 371 4.73 -11.65 0.17
N GLU A 372 4.10 -12.22 1.20
CA GLU A 372 3.31 -13.45 1.09
C GLU A 372 2.11 -13.28 0.15
N TRP A 373 1.59 -12.07 -0.01
CA TRP A 373 0.55 -11.76 -0.97
C TRP A 373 0.89 -12.15 -2.42
N LYS A 374 2.18 -12.20 -2.80
CA LYS A 374 2.63 -12.58 -4.16
C LYS A 374 2.29 -14.05 -4.50
N ARG A 375 1.83 -14.86 -3.54
CA ARG A 375 1.27 -16.20 -3.78
C ARG A 375 -0.03 -16.15 -4.56
N ASP A 376 -0.93 -15.27 -4.11
CA ASP A 376 -2.33 -15.25 -4.54
C ASP A 376 -2.67 -14.05 -5.40
N TYR A 377 -1.80 -13.04 -5.42
CA TYR A 377 -2.04 -11.78 -6.10
C TYR A 377 -0.88 -11.39 -7.01
N GLN A 378 -1.22 -10.62 -8.04
CA GLN A 378 -0.27 -9.93 -8.88
C GLN A 378 -0.67 -8.46 -9.00
N VAL A 379 0.32 -7.58 -8.93
CA VAL A 379 0.14 -6.14 -9.17
C VAL A 379 0.52 -5.82 -10.60
N VAL A 380 -0.40 -5.22 -11.34
CA VAL A 380 -0.21 -4.75 -12.71
C VAL A 380 0.01 -3.24 -12.68
N PHE A 381 1.18 -2.79 -13.13
CA PHE A 381 1.47 -1.37 -13.34
C PHE A 381 1.18 -1.00 -14.79
N LEU A 382 0.40 0.07 -14.98
CA LEU A 382 0.06 0.63 -16.29
C LEU A 382 1.02 1.81 -16.58
N ASP A 383 2.08 1.52 -17.34
CA ASP A 383 3.18 2.47 -17.59
C ASP A 383 2.85 3.58 -18.60
N GLY A 384 1.67 3.51 -19.24
CA GLY A 384 1.21 4.45 -20.26
C GLY A 384 1.99 4.38 -21.57
N GLN A 385 2.91 3.41 -21.74
CA GLN A 385 3.71 3.21 -22.95
C GLN A 385 3.26 1.98 -23.73
N ASN A 386 2.84 0.92 -23.03
CA ASN A 386 2.45 -0.35 -23.63
C ASN A 386 0.93 -0.54 -23.56
N HIS A 387 0.23 -0.18 -24.64
CA HIS A 387 -1.21 -0.38 -24.74
C HIS A 387 -1.53 -1.80 -25.26
N ASP A 388 -1.93 -2.68 -24.34
CA ASP A 388 -2.28 -4.08 -24.61
C ASP A 388 -3.40 -4.60 -23.70
N VAL A 389 -3.58 -5.93 -23.66
CA VAL A 389 -4.66 -6.59 -22.90
C VAL A 389 -4.67 -6.25 -21.40
N LEU A 390 -3.55 -5.81 -20.82
CA LEU A 390 -3.50 -5.36 -19.42
C LEU A 390 -4.32 -4.09 -19.19
N GLU A 391 -4.44 -3.23 -20.20
CA GLU A 391 -5.30 -2.06 -20.10
C GLU A 391 -6.77 -2.43 -20.26
N LYS A 392 -7.12 -3.62 -20.77
CA LYS A 392 -8.51 -3.97 -21.09
C LYS A 392 -9.50 -3.81 -19.93
N PRO A 393 -9.21 -4.22 -18.67
CA PRO A 393 -10.14 -4.05 -17.55
C PRO A 393 -10.32 -2.60 -17.08
N TRP A 394 -9.42 -1.72 -17.50
CA TRP A 394 -9.34 -0.31 -17.12
C TRP A 394 -9.13 0.55 -18.38
N GLY A 395 -8.65 1.79 -18.23
CA GLY A 395 -8.15 2.55 -19.37
C GLY A 395 -9.17 2.76 -20.49
N VAL A 396 -8.66 3.09 -21.67
CA VAL A 396 -9.48 3.54 -22.81
C VAL A 396 -10.45 2.45 -23.29
N CYS A 397 -10.11 1.18 -23.07
CA CYS A 397 -11.02 0.09 -23.36
C CYS A 397 -12.32 0.18 -22.57
N GLN A 398 -12.30 0.65 -21.32
CA GLN A 398 -13.55 0.83 -20.57
C GLN A 398 -14.42 1.96 -21.13
N ILE A 399 -13.83 3.05 -21.67
CA ILE A 399 -14.60 4.05 -22.42
C ILE A 399 -15.29 3.38 -23.60
N CYS A 400 -14.52 2.65 -24.42
CA CYS A 400 -15.06 1.95 -25.59
C CYS A 400 -16.20 0.97 -25.20
N ARG A 401 -16.02 0.19 -24.14
CA ARG A 401 -17.04 -0.72 -23.61
C ARG A 401 -18.34 0.01 -23.26
N ILE A 402 -18.24 1.13 -22.54
CA ILE A 402 -19.41 1.94 -22.12
C ILE A 402 -20.20 2.45 -23.33
N LEU A 403 -19.52 2.84 -24.40
CA LEU A 403 -20.16 3.30 -25.64
C LEU A 403 -20.99 2.21 -26.33
N TRP A 404 -20.73 0.94 -26.04
CA TRP A 404 -21.49 -0.22 -26.55
C TRP A 404 -22.60 -0.70 -25.63
N GLU A 405 -22.79 -0.10 -24.45
CA GLU A 405 -23.86 -0.50 -23.51
C GLU A 405 -25.26 -0.19 -24.09
N GLN A 406 -26.17 -1.15 -23.94
CA GLN A 406 -27.57 -1.05 -24.38
C GLN A 406 -28.50 -1.56 -23.27
N PRO A 407 -29.48 -0.74 -22.79
CA PRO A 407 -29.67 0.66 -23.15
C PRO A 407 -28.46 1.52 -22.75
N LYS A 408 -28.28 2.66 -23.43
CA LYS A 408 -27.23 3.62 -23.06
C LYS A 408 -27.47 4.05 -21.61
N LYS A 409 -26.49 3.82 -20.74
CA LYS A 409 -26.57 4.26 -19.34
C LYS A 409 -26.35 5.76 -19.25
N GLU A 410 -27.03 6.41 -18.32
CA GLU A 410 -26.77 7.82 -18.03
C GLU A 410 -25.78 7.90 -16.88
N TYR A 411 -24.68 8.62 -17.10
CA TYR A 411 -23.67 8.89 -16.07
C TYR A 411 -23.55 10.39 -15.93
N ILE A 412 -23.71 10.92 -14.73
CA ILE A 412 -23.59 12.34 -14.44
C ILE A 412 -22.86 12.47 -13.10
N ILE A 413 -21.85 13.32 -13.04
CA ILE A 413 -21.29 13.78 -11.77
C ILE A 413 -22.11 15.00 -11.36
N GLU A 414 -23.06 14.84 -10.45
CA GLU A 414 -24.01 15.90 -10.08
C GLU A 414 -23.32 17.16 -9.56
N ASP A 415 -22.32 16.99 -8.69
CA ASP A 415 -21.53 18.07 -8.11
C ASP A 415 -20.03 17.82 -8.34
N TRP A 416 -19.47 18.48 -9.37
CA TRP A 416 -18.06 18.43 -9.70
C TRP A 416 -17.14 18.92 -8.57
N ASP A 417 -17.55 19.93 -7.80
CA ASP A 417 -16.76 20.43 -6.68
C ASP A 417 -16.58 19.35 -5.62
N LYS A 418 -17.71 18.76 -5.21
CA LYS A 418 -17.72 17.68 -4.21
C LYS A 418 -17.00 16.44 -4.71
N TYR A 419 -17.19 16.10 -5.98
CA TYR A 419 -16.60 14.89 -6.57
C TYR A 419 -15.09 14.99 -6.72
N TRP A 420 -14.57 16.13 -7.20
CA TRP A 420 -13.15 16.31 -7.56
C TRP A 420 -12.43 17.29 -6.65
N ARG A 421 -12.82 18.57 -6.64
CA ARG A 421 -12.04 19.63 -5.96
C ARG A 421 -11.95 19.45 -4.45
N GLN A 422 -13.00 18.91 -3.83
CA GLN A 422 -13.10 18.67 -2.39
C GLN A 422 -12.73 17.23 -2.01
N SER A 423 -12.16 16.44 -2.92
CA SER A 423 -11.80 15.05 -2.62
C SER A 423 -10.42 14.89 -1.98
N CYS A 424 -9.73 15.99 -1.67
CA CYS A 424 -8.44 16.00 -0.99
C CYS A 424 -8.60 16.48 0.44
N GLU A 425 -7.74 15.98 1.33
CA GLU A 425 -7.55 16.55 2.67
C GLU A 425 -7.00 17.97 2.60
N ALA A 426 -7.18 18.74 3.67
CA ALA A 426 -6.56 20.04 3.75
C ALA A 426 -5.05 19.89 3.97
N ASP A 427 -4.33 20.97 3.68
CA ASP A 427 -2.88 20.99 3.64
C ASP A 427 -2.25 20.55 4.97
N GLY A 428 -1.54 19.41 4.93
CA GLY A 428 -0.84 18.83 6.06
C GLY A 428 -1.72 18.21 7.15
N ASP A 429 -3.04 18.08 6.97
CA ASP A 429 -3.97 17.59 8.01
C ASP A 429 -3.50 16.30 8.67
N LEU A 430 -3.21 15.26 7.88
CA LEU A 430 -2.72 13.99 8.40
C LEU A 430 -1.39 14.15 9.14
N ILE A 431 -0.42 14.86 8.56
CA ILE A 431 0.92 14.98 9.13
C ILE A 431 0.89 15.74 10.46
N ASN A 432 0.03 16.75 10.58
CA ASN A 432 -0.17 17.52 11.80
C ASN A 432 -0.85 16.70 12.91
N SER A 433 -1.65 15.69 12.55
CA SER A 433 -2.32 14.83 13.52
C SER A 433 -1.41 13.78 14.18
N ILE A 434 -0.26 13.47 13.58
CA ILE A 434 0.68 12.46 14.10
C ILE A 434 1.78 13.18 14.88
N PRO A 435 1.95 12.97 16.20
CA PRO A 435 3.01 13.60 17.00
C PRO A 435 4.39 12.93 16.81
N ASP A 436 5.48 13.63 17.18
CA ASP A 436 6.85 13.07 17.12
C ASP A 436 7.04 11.95 18.14
N VAL A 437 6.52 12.15 19.35
CA VAL A 437 6.52 11.23 20.49
C VAL A 437 5.15 11.32 21.19
N LEU A 438 4.76 10.26 21.92
CA LEU A 438 3.50 10.22 22.66
C LEU A 438 3.50 11.07 23.94
#